data_AF-A0A920AZT8-F1
#
_entry.id   AF-A0A920AZT8-F1
#
_cell.length_a   1.000
_cell.length_b   1.000
_cell.length_c   1.000
_cell.angle_alpha   90.00
_cell.angle_beta   90.00
_cell.angle_gamma   90.00
#
_symmetry.space_group_name_H-M   'P 1'
#
loop_
_entity.id
_entity.type
_entity.pdbx_description
1 polymer ?
#
loop_
_entity_poly.entity_id
_entity_poly.type
_entity_poly.pdbx_seq_one_letter_code
_entity_poly.pdbx_strand_id
1 'polypeptide(L)'
;MKEHSDNLKTTPSILPVQSGYVNSNFGYREDPFDGKVRFHHGSRYCCNIGTKVYAPADGKVKFVGRQGGWGKVLKIDHGMATGLSMLIYPE
;
A
#
# COMPACT_ATOMS: atom_id res chain seq x y z
N MET A 1 6.65 28.49 -6.58
CA MET A 1 6.63 27.47 -7.65
C MET A 1 7.28 26.13 -7.27
N LYS A 2 8.30 26.07 -6.40
CA LYS A 2 8.89 24.79 -5.94
C LYS A 2 7.94 23.89 -5.14
N GLU A 3 7.11 24.46 -4.28
CA GLU A 3 6.26 23.66 -3.38
C GLU A 3 5.19 22.82 -4.09
N HIS A 4 4.72 23.24 -5.27
CA HIS A 4 3.70 22.48 -6.00
C HIS A 4 4.29 21.24 -6.70
N SER A 5 5.52 21.32 -7.24
CA SER A 5 6.19 20.18 -7.87
C SER A 5 6.66 19.14 -6.86
N ASP A 6 7.07 19.59 -5.67
CA ASP A 6 7.61 18.70 -4.63
C ASP A 6 6.49 17.87 -3.96
N ASN A 7 5.27 18.41 -3.91
CA ASN A 7 4.09 17.68 -3.42
C ASN A 7 3.61 16.58 -4.38
N LEU A 8 3.80 16.75 -5.70
CA LEU A 8 3.42 15.72 -6.68
C LEU A 8 4.29 14.47 -6.58
N LYS A 9 5.60 14.63 -6.33
CA LYS A 9 6.55 13.50 -6.20
C LYS A 9 6.30 12.63 -4.97
N THR A 10 5.82 13.27 -3.91
CA THR A 10 5.57 12.65 -2.61
C THR A 10 4.12 12.17 -2.43
N THR A 11 3.28 12.38 -3.43
CA THR A 11 1.88 11.91 -3.42
C THR A 11 1.78 10.57 -4.14
N PRO A 12 1.39 9.47 -3.46
CA PRO A 12 1.12 8.17 -4.08
C PRO A 12 0.13 8.30 -5.24
N SER A 13 0.58 8.03 -6.46
CA SER A 13 -0.20 8.27 -7.68
C SER A 13 -0.16 7.14 -8.70
N ILE A 14 0.68 6.12 -8.49
CA ILE A 14 0.74 4.93 -9.34
C ILE A 14 0.28 3.68 -8.58
N LEU A 15 -0.16 2.67 -9.32
CA LEU A 15 -0.37 1.35 -8.76
C LEU A 15 0.98 0.70 -8.42
N PRO A 16 1.13 0.15 -7.21
CA PRO A 16 2.38 -0.47 -6.80
C PRO A 16 2.65 -1.81 -7.48
N VAL A 17 1.63 -2.41 -8.09
CA VAL A 17 1.72 -3.65 -8.86
C VAL A 17 1.18 -3.39 -10.27
N GLN A 18 2.01 -3.64 -11.28
CA GLN A 18 1.68 -3.39 -12.69
C GLN A 18 0.89 -4.55 -13.33
N SER A 19 0.99 -5.75 -12.77
CA SER A 19 0.33 -6.97 -13.26
C SER A 19 -0.47 -7.64 -12.14
N GLY A 20 -1.79 -7.70 -12.28
CA GLY A 20 -2.70 -8.26 -11.27
C GLY A 20 -4.05 -7.55 -11.28
N TYR A 21 -4.87 -7.82 -10.27
CA TYR A 21 -6.13 -7.10 -10.05
C TYR A 21 -6.31 -6.76 -8.57
N VAL A 22 -7.09 -5.71 -8.31
CA VAL A 22 -7.49 -5.33 -6.95
C VAL A 22 -8.43 -6.40 -6.41
N ASN A 23 -7.99 -7.12 -5.39
CA ASN A 23 -8.78 -8.16 -4.72
C ASN A 23 -9.73 -7.55 -3.67
N SER A 24 -9.33 -6.44 -3.04
CA SER A 24 -10.23 -5.72 -2.14
C SER A 24 -9.93 -4.23 -2.12
N ASN A 25 -10.99 -3.43 -2.18
CA ASN A 25 -10.92 -1.96 -2.11
C ASN A 25 -10.70 -1.45 -0.68
N PHE A 26 -10.13 -0.25 -0.59
CA PHE A 26 -10.07 0.56 0.62
C PHE A 26 -11.48 1.05 1.02
N GLY A 27 -11.76 1.11 2.32
CA GLY A 27 -13.03 1.64 2.85
C GLY A 27 -13.89 0.59 3.56
N TYR A 28 -15.16 0.93 3.77
CA TYR A 28 -16.12 0.03 4.43
C TYR A 28 -16.50 -1.13 3.52
N ARG A 29 -16.30 -2.35 4.02
CA ARG A 29 -16.78 -3.57 3.36
C ARG A 29 -17.01 -4.67 4.39
N GLU A 30 -17.71 -5.70 3.94
CA GLU A 30 -17.93 -6.90 4.72
C GLU A 30 -16.62 -7.66 4.96
N ASP A 31 -16.37 -7.99 6.23
CA ASP A 31 -15.25 -8.80 6.65
C ASP A 31 -15.52 -10.29 6.32
N PRO A 32 -14.65 -10.97 5.57
CA PRO A 32 -14.91 -12.34 5.09
C PRO A 32 -14.91 -13.39 6.21
N PHE A 33 -14.47 -13.04 7.44
CA PHE A 33 -14.42 -13.99 8.55
C PHE A 33 -15.73 -14.05 9.34
N ASP A 34 -16.41 -12.92 9.53
CA ASP A 34 -17.62 -12.86 10.36
C ASP A 34 -18.79 -12.05 9.77
N GLY A 35 -18.67 -11.60 8.52
CA GLY A 35 -19.75 -10.90 7.81
C GLY A 35 -20.03 -9.48 8.32
N LYS A 36 -19.20 -8.94 9.22
CA LYS A 36 -19.42 -7.59 9.76
C LYS A 36 -18.79 -6.54 8.86
N VAL A 37 -19.50 -5.43 8.67
CA VAL A 37 -18.94 -4.27 7.97
C VAL A 37 -17.86 -3.63 8.83
N ARG A 38 -16.64 -3.54 8.31
CA ARG A 38 -15.49 -2.89 8.96
C ARG A 38 -14.78 -1.97 7.97
N PHE A 39 -14.03 -1.01 8.51
CA PHE A 39 -13.19 -0.14 7.68
C PHE A 39 -11.86 -0.83 7.37
N HIS A 40 -11.60 -1.08 6.09
CA HIS A 40 -10.34 -1.68 5.63
C HIS A 40 -9.33 -0.61 5.23
N HIS A 41 -8.29 -0.46 6.05
CA HIS A 41 -7.24 0.56 5.91
C HIS A 41 -6.24 0.31 4.75
N GLY A 42 -6.54 -0.59 3.82
CA GLY A 42 -5.65 -0.87 2.70
C GLY A 42 -6.31 -1.68 1.59
N SER A 43 -5.81 -1.49 0.37
CA SER A 43 -6.18 -2.30 -0.79
C SER A 43 -5.27 -3.52 -0.90
N ARG A 44 -5.84 -4.66 -1.31
CA ARG A 44 -5.09 -5.90 -1.55
C ARG A 44 -5.03 -6.15 -3.06
N TYR A 45 -3.86 -6.58 -3.53
CA TYR A 45 -3.63 -6.92 -4.93
C TYR A 45 -3.29 -8.40 -5.03
N CYS A 46 -3.97 -9.12 -5.92
CA CYS A 46 -3.58 -10.48 -6.29
C CYS A 46 -2.61 -10.42 -7.46
N CYS A 47 -1.42 -10.99 -7.28
CA CYS A 47 -0.39 -11.09 -8.29
C CYS A 47 0.41 -12.38 -8.11
N ASN A 48 1.14 -12.79 -9.15
CA ASN A 48 1.96 -14.01 -9.10
C ASN A 48 3.17 -13.81 -8.19
N ILE A 49 3.66 -14.90 -7.60
CA ILE A 49 4.90 -14.88 -6.80
C ILE A 49 6.04 -14.34 -7.66
N GLY A 50 6.80 -13.38 -7.12
CA GLY A 50 7.91 -12.74 -7.81
C GLY A 50 7.51 -11.53 -8.68
N THR A 51 6.23 -11.18 -8.76
CA THR A 51 5.81 -9.91 -9.39
C THR A 51 6.51 -8.73 -8.70
N LYS A 52 7.12 -7.85 -9.52
CA LYS A 52 7.78 -6.64 -9.03
C LYS A 52 6.78 -5.70 -8.38
N VAL A 53 7.15 -5.20 -7.22
CA VAL A 53 6.38 -4.21 -6.48
C VAL A 53 7.15 -2.90 -6.43
N TYR A 54 6.48 -1.81 -6.80
CA TYR A 54 7.04 -0.48 -6.91
C TYR A 54 6.47 0.44 -5.82
N ALA A 55 7.28 1.39 -5.37
CA ALA A 55 6.80 2.44 -4.48
C ALA A 55 5.85 3.36 -5.26
N PRO A 56 4.67 3.72 -4.71
CA PRO A 56 3.70 4.53 -5.44
C PRO A 56 4.07 6.01 -5.55
N ALA A 57 5.12 6.44 -4.83
CA ALA A 57 5.69 7.78 -4.82
C ALA A 57 7.12 7.76 -4.23
N ASP A 58 7.82 8.90 -4.29
CA ASP A 58 9.11 9.08 -3.62
C ASP A 58 8.91 9.14 -2.10
N GLY A 59 9.81 8.51 -1.33
CA GLY A 59 9.71 8.49 0.12
C GLY A 59 10.91 7.85 0.82
N LYS A 60 10.84 7.77 2.15
CA LYS A 60 11.87 7.15 3.00
C LYS A 60 11.35 5.85 3.61
N VAL A 61 12.12 4.79 3.50
CA VAL A 61 11.82 3.53 4.18
C VAL A 61 11.84 3.75 5.69
N LYS A 62 10.72 3.45 6.36
CA LYS A 62 10.59 3.52 7.83
C LYS A 62 10.71 2.15 8.50
N PHE A 63 10.38 1.09 7.77
CA PHE A 63 10.41 -0.27 8.31
C PHE A 63 10.58 -1.29 7.20
N VAL A 64 11.41 -2.30 7.47
CA VAL A 64 11.53 -3.53 6.68
C VAL A 64 11.60 -4.69 7.66
N GLY A 65 10.70 -5.66 7.54
CA GLY A 65 10.71 -6.82 8.43
C GLY A 65 9.46 -7.68 8.31
N ARG A 66 9.28 -8.60 9.27
CA ARG A 66 8.04 -9.38 9.41
C ARG A 66 7.18 -8.77 10.50
N GLN A 67 5.86 -8.70 10.28
CA GLN A 67 4.91 -8.16 11.26
C GLN A 67 3.69 -9.07 11.42
N GLY A 68 3.74 -10.01 12.37
CA GLY A 68 2.60 -10.88 12.73
C GLY A 68 1.87 -11.49 11.53
N GLY A 69 0.53 -11.44 11.55
CA GLY A 69 -0.34 -11.93 10.46
C GLY A 69 -0.22 -11.15 9.13
N TRP A 70 0.64 -10.13 9.05
CA TRP A 70 0.91 -9.40 7.80
C TRP A 70 2.08 -10.00 7.00
N GLY A 71 2.82 -10.97 7.55
CA GLY A 71 3.96 -11.55 6.84
C GLY A 71 5.11 -10.55 6.68
N LYS A 72 5.76 -10.53 5.51
CA LYS A 72 6.81 -9.55 5.19
C LYS A 72 6.16 -8.17 4.96
N VAL A 73 6.81 -7.11 5.41
CA VAL A 73 6.28 -5.75 5.41
C VAL A 73 7.39 -4.75 5.11
N LEU A 74 7.10 -3.82 4.20
CA LEU A 74 7.92 -2.65 3.88
C LEU A 74 7.05 -1.41 4.05
N LYS A 75 7.43 -0.48 4.93
CA LYS A 75 6.69 0.78 5.16
C LYS A 75 7.49 1.95 4.62
N ILE A 76 6.85 2.79 3.79
CA ILE A 76 7.48 3.97 3.21
C ILE A 76 6.72 5.21 3.67
N ASP A 77 7.45 6.18 4.20
CA ASP A 77 6.95 7.51 4.56
C ASP A 77 7.22 8.48 3.41
N HIS A 78 6.15 8.94 2.78
CA HIS A 78 6.22 9.89 1.67
C HIS A 78 6.10 11.35 2.14
N GLY A 79 5.87 11.63 3.43
CA GLY A 79 5.71 12.99 3.96
C GLY A 79 4.25 13.46 4.08
N MET A 80 4.05 14.78 4.02
CA MET A 80 2.98 15.54 4.71
C MET A 80 1.51 15.25 4.33
N ALA A 81 1.20 14.43 3.32
CA ALA A 81 -0.18 14.27 2.84
C ALA A 81 -0.77 12.86 2.99
N THR A 82 0.03 11.78 2.98
CA THR A 82 -0.49 10.40 2.95
C THR A 82 0.38 9.51 3.82
N GLY A 83 0.04 9.47 5.10
CA GLY A 83 0.72 8.65 6.09
C GLY A 83 0.88 7.21 5.59
N LEU A 84 2.14 6.78 5.56
CA LEU A 84 2.62 5.40 5.55
C LEU A 84 1.85 4.48 4.60
N SER A 85 2.24 4.50 3.32
CA SER A 85 1.65 3.60 2.32
C SER A 85 2.52 2.36 2.15
N MET A 86 1.85 1.25 1.86
CA MET A 86 2.37 -0.05 1.47
C MET A 86 2.55 -1.08 2.60
N LEU A 87 1.84 -2.20 2.47
CA LEU A 87 2.10 -3.49 3.13
C LEU A 87 2.17 -4.49 1.96
N ILE A 88 3.35 -5.05 1.70
CA ILE A 88 3.59 -5.94 0.56
C ILE A 88 3.57 -7.38 1.07
N TYR A 89 2.57 -8.15 0.68
CA TYR A 89 2.48 -9.57 0.96
C TYR A 89 3.02 -10.39 -0.22
N PRO A 90 4.23 -10.95 -0.14
CA PRO A 90 4.55 -12.12 -0.94
C PRO A 90 4.00 -13.33 -0.18
N GLU A 91 2.92 -13.92 -0.67
CA GLU A 91 2.83 -15.38 -0.60
C GLU A 91 3.81 -15.97 -1.62
#